data_AF-A0A535F589-F1
#
_entry.id   AF-A0A535F589-F1
#
_cell.length_a   1.000
_cell.length_b   1.000
_cell.length_c   1.000
_cell.angle_alpha   90.00
_cell.angle_beta   90.00
_cell.angle_gamma   90.00
#
_symmetry.space_group_name_H-M   'P 1'
#
loop_
_entity.id
_entity.type
_entity.pdbx_description
1 polymer ?
#
loop_
_entity_poly.entity_id
_entity_poly.type
_entity_poly.pdbx_seq_one_letter_code
_entity_poly.pdbx_strand_id
1 'polypeptide(L)' 'MASWWQKTLAMAAGVAGLAAGAYYYFVQRPLPKKKGDLIIEGLHEPVEIIFDRFGVPHIYAENEDDLFFAQGYVHAQDRL' A
#
# COMPACT_ATOMS: atom_id res chain seq x y z
N MET A 1 -34.06 -31.44 16.43
CA MET A 1 -32.63 -31.81 16.57
C MET A 1 -31.99 -31.65 15.20
N ALA A 2 -31.08 -30.68 15.03
CA ALA A 2 -30.42 -30.47 13.73
C ALA A 2 -29.63 -31.72 13.32
N SER A 3 -29.79 -32.16 12.08
CA SER A 3 -29.09 -33.33 11.56
C SER A 3 -27.58 -33.05 11.45
N TRP A 4 -26.75 -34.07 11.56
CA TRP A 4 -25.29 -33.94 11.53
C TRP A 4 -24.79 -33.23 10.25
N TRP A 5 -25.46 -33.45 9.11
CA TRP A 5 -25.19 -32.79 7.84
C TRP A 5 -25.42 -31.27 7.86
N GLN A 6 -26.41 -30.78 8.61
CA GLN A 6 -26.63 -29.33 8.74
C GLN A 6 -25.49 -28.66 9.51
N LYS A 7 -24.92 -29.34 10.51
CA LYS A 7 -23.80 -28.82 11.31
C LYS A 7 -22.50 -28.77 10.50
N THR A 8 -22.24 -29.79 9.67
CA THR A 8 -21.05 -29.83 8.82
C THR A 8 -21.10 -28.76 7.73
N LEU A 9 -22.26 -28.57 7.09
CA LEU A 9 -22.46 -27.48 6.11
C LEU A 9 -22.28 -26.09 6.74
N ALA A 10 -22.84 -25.86 7.93
CA ALA A 10 -22.69 -24.59 8.63
C ALA A 10 -21.21 -24.32 9.00
N MET A 11 -20.48 -25.35 9.44
CA MET A 11 -19.05 -25.23 9.75
C MET A 11 -18.23 -24.92 8.48
N ALA A 12 -18.48 -25.63 7.38
CA ALA A 12 -17.78 -25.40 6.12
C ALA A 12 -18.03 -23.99 5.57
N ALA A 13 -19.27 -23.49 5.64
CA ALA A 13 -19.60 -22.13 5.25
C ALA A 13 -18.88 -21.08 6.12
N GLY A 14 -18.79 -21.31 7.44
CA GLY A 14 -18.05 -20.45 8.35
C GLY A 14 -16.55 -20.37 8.01
N VAL A 15 -15.92 -21.52 7.75
CA VAL A 15 -14.50 -21.58 7.33
C VAL A 15 -14.29 -20.88 6.00
N ALA A 16 -15.16 -21.11 5.01
CA ALA A 16 -15.09 -20.45 3.71
C ALA A 16 -15.24 -18.92 3.83
N GLY A 17 -16.14 -18.44 4.69
CA GLY A 17 -16.32 -17.01 4.97
C GLY A 17 -15.07 -16.38 5.61
N LEU A 18 -14.46 -17.06 6.60
CA LEU A 18 -13.21 -16.60 7.21
C LEU A 18 -12.06 -16.57 6.21
N ALA A 19 -11.93 -17.61 5.39
CA ALA A 19 -10.90 -17.68 4.35
C ALA A 19 -11.08 -16.57 3.30
N ALA A 20 -12.30 -16.31 2.85
CA ALA A 20 -12.61 -15.23 1.93
C ALA A 20 -12.34 -13.84 2.54
N GLY A 21 -12.70 -13.64 3.80
CA GLY A 21 -12.42 -12.40 4.54
C GLY A 21 -10.91 -12.17 4.71
N ALA A 22 -10.16 -13.21 5.07
CA ALA A 22 -8.71 -13.15 5.15
C ALA A 22 -8.08 -12.86 3.79
N TYR A 23 -8.52 -13.54 2.73
CA TYR A 23 -8.07 -13.29 1.37
C TYR A 23 -8.28 -11.83 0.97
N TYR A 24 -9.49 -11.30 1.18
CA TYR A 24 -9.80 -9.90 0.90
C TYR A 24 -8.87 -8.95 1.68
N TYR A 25 -8.69 -9.18 2.99
CA TYR A 25 -7.86 -8.34 3.85
C TYR A 25 -6.37 -8.35 3.48
N PHE A 26 -5.82 -9.51 3.13
CA PHE A 26 -4.39 -9.64 2.81
C PHE A 26 -4.06 -9.26 1.36
N VAL A 27 -4.96 -9.52 0.42
CA VAL A 27 -4.68 -9.32 -1.02
C VAL A 27 -5.07 -7.93 -1.50
N GLN A 28 -6.10 -7.29 -0.94
CA GLN A 28 -6.57 -5.98 -1.42
C GLN A 28 -5.95 -4.78 -0.70
N ARG A 29 -4.67 -4.86 -0.33
CA ARG A 29 -3.98 -3.68 0.21
C ARG A 29 -3.86 -2.61 -0.89
N PRO A 30 -4.33 -1.38 -0.65
CA PRO A 30 -4.22 -0.32 -1.64
C PRO A 30 -2.74 -0.02 -1.92
N LEU A 31 -2.40 0.13 -3.20
CA LEU A 31 -1.06 0.53 -3.59
C LEU A 31 -0.79 1.97 -3.11
N PRO A 32 0.48 2.30 -2.78
CA PRO A 32 0.87 3.67 -2.47
C PRO A 32 0.52 4.60 -3.62
N LYS A 33 0.07 5.82 -3.30
CA LYS A 33 -0.26 6.84 -4.30
C LYS A 33 1.03 7.46 -4.83
N LYS A 34 1.30 7.27 -6.13
CA LYS A 34 2.48 7.83 -6.83
C LYS A 34 2.20 9.09 -7.66
N LYS A 35 1.00 9.66 -7.56
CA LYS A 35 0.55 10.80 -8.38
C LYS A 35 -0.21 11.81 -7.55
N GLY A 36 -0.12 13.06 -7.99
CA GLY A 36 -0.73 14.21 -7.34
C GLY A 36 0.21 14.84 -6.31
N ASP A 37 -0.28 15.90 -5.70
CA ASP A 37 0.50 16.69 -4.75
C ASP A 37 0.22 16.21 -3.32
N LEU A 38 1.28 16.20 -2.51
CA LEU A 38 1.20 15.87 -1.09
C LEU A 38 1.98 16.90 -0.29
N ILE A 39 1.35 17.42 0.76
CA ILE A 39 2.03 18.27 1.74
C ILE A 39 2.62 17.35 2.80
N ILE A 40 3.93 17.41 2.97
CA ILE A 40 4.68 16.59 3.92
C ILE A 40 5.43 17.52 4.87
N GLU A 41 5.32 17.26 6.17
CA GLU A 41 6.13 17.95 7.17
C GLU A 41 7.61 17.54 7.03
N GLY A 42 8.52 18.52 7.08
CA GLY A 42 9.97 18.29 7.01
C GLY A 42 10.62 18.68 5.68
N LEU A 43 9.85 18.99 4.64
CA LEU A 43 10.36 19.65 3.44
C LEU A 43 10.45 21.16 3.65
N HIS A 44 11.56 21.76 3.24
CA HIS A 44 11.76 23.21 3.29
C HIS A 44 11.29 23.88 1.99
N GLU A 45 11.53 23.22 0.85
CA GLU A 45 11.16 23.66 -0.49
C GLU A 45 10.39 22.55 -1.24
N PRO A 46 9.67 22.88 -2.33
CA PRO A 46 8.99 21.88 -3.15
C PRO A 46 9.95 20.85 -3.75
N VAL A 47 9.51 19.59 -3.80
CA VAL A 47 10.23 18.49 -4.47
C VAL A 47 9.35 17.87 -5.54
N GLU A 48 9.89 17.71 -6.75
CA GLU A 48 9.22 17.02 -7.85
C GLU A 48 9.77 15.61 -8.02
N ILE A 49 8.89 14.62 -8.14
CA ILE A 49 9.25 13.21 -8.31
C ILE A 49 8.58 12.69 -9.58
N ILE A 50 9.38 12.33 -10.57
CA ILE A 50 8.92 11.80 -11.85
C ILE A 50 9.35 10.34 -11.97
N PHE A 51 8.38 9.44 -12.17
CA PHE A 51 8.65 8.03 -12.42
C PHE A 51 8.71 7.79 -13.93
N ASP A 52 9.79 7.16 -14.39
CA ASP A 52 9.94 6.79 -15.78
C ASP A 52 9.06 5.56 -16.15
N ARG A 53 9.17 5.10 -17.41
CA ARG A 53 8.43 3.93 -17.91
C ARG A 53 8.77 2.61 -17.22
N PHE A 54 9.91 2.54 -16.52
CA PHE A 54 10.37 1.38 -15.76
C PHE A 54 10.10 1.52 -14.26
N GLY A 55 9.51 2.65 -13.83
CA GLY A 55 9.23 2.94 -12.43
C GLY A 55 10.45 3.47 -11.67
N VAL A 56 11.51 3.91 -12.34
CA VAL A 56 12.68 4.52 -11.70
C VAL A 56 12.33 5.97 -11.32
N PRO A 57 12.50 6.37 -10.05
CA PRO A 57 12.23 7.74 -9.61
C PRO A 57 13.36 8.69 -9.99
N HIS A 58 13.00 9.82 -10.61
CA HIS A 58 13.84 11.00 -10.81
C HIS A 58 13.36 12.09 -9.85
N ILE A 59 14.23 12.49 -8.91
CA ILE A 59 13.90 13.44 -7.83
C ILE A 59 14.59 14.76 -8.10
N TYR A 60 13.82 15.84 -8.12
CA TYR A 60 14.29 17.21 -8.32
C TYR A 60 13.96 18.03 -7.07
N ALA A 61 14.98 18.61 -6.44
CA ALA A 61 14.88 19.41 -5.24
C ALA A 61 15.84 20.61 -5.30
N GLU A 62 15.49 21.69 -4.60
CA GLU A 62 16.29 22.93 -4.55
C GLU A 62 17.46 22.85 -3.56
N ASN A 63 17.50 21.83 -2.71
CA ASN A 63 18.57 21.61 -1.73
C ASN A 63 18.79 20.12 -1.45
N GLU A 64 19.94 19.80 -0.86
CA GLU A 64 20.36 18.42 -0.59
C GLU A 64 19.55 17.75 0.52
N ASP A 65 19.14 18.49 1.54
CA ASP A 65 18.37 17.95 2.67
C ASP A 65 17.02 17.40 2.21
N ASP A 66 16.28 18.20 1.42
CA ASP A 66 15.00 17.83 0.84
C ASP A 66 15.14 16.71 -0.21
N LEU A 67 16.26 16.68 -0.96
CA LEU A 67 16.58 15.59 -1.90
C LEU A 67 16.70 14.24 -1.17
N PHE A 68 17.49 14.19 -0.10
CA PHE A 68 17.69 12.96 0.66
C PHE A 68 16.43 12.56 1.44
N PHE A 69 15.67 13.53 1.95
CA PHE A 69 14.37 13.28 2.56
C PHE A 69 13.43 12.59 1.57
N ALA A 70 13.28 13.17 0.37
CA ALA A 70 12.43 12.62 -0.68
C ALA A 70 12.92 11.25 -1.18
N GLN A 71 14.23 11.03 -1.27
CA GLN A 71 14.79 9.72 -1.61
C GLN A 71 14.37 8.64 -0.59
N GLY A 72 14.49 8.94 0.71
CA GLY A 72 14.03 8.05 1.77
C GLY A 72 12.52 7.78 1.70
N TYR A 73 11.73 8.83 1.44
CA TYR A 73 10.29 8.73 1.26
C TYR A 73 9.89 7.81 0.10
N VAL A 74 10.53 7.96 -1.07
CA VAL A 74 10.26 7.09 -2.24
C VAL A 74 10.68 5.64 -1.95
N HIS A 75 11.82 5.43 -1.28
CA HIS A 75 12.23 4.09 -0.86
C HIS A 75 11.23 3.44 0.11
N ALA A 76 10.68 4.20 1.04
CA ALA A 76 9.65 3.72 1.95
C ALA A 76 8.37 3.35 1.19
N GLN A 77 7.93 4.16 0.22
CA GLN A 77 6.73 3.84 -0.58
C GLN A 77 6.85 2.51 -1.34
N ASP A 78 8.02 2.20 -1.89
CA ASP A 78 8.18 1.00 -2.72
C ASP A 78 8.43 -0.28 -1.90
N ARG A 79 8.90 -0.16 -0.65
CA ARG A 79 9.42 -1.30 0.12
C ARG A 79 8.80 -1.50 1.51
N LEU A 80 7.87 -0.65 1.94
CA LEU A 80 7.12 -0.78 3.20
C LEU A 80 5.62 -0.84 2.91
#